data_AF-A0A958UYC3-F1
#
_entry.id   AF-A0A958UYC3-F1
#
_cell.length_a   1.000
_cell.length_b   1.000
_cell.length_c   1.000
_cell.angle_alpha   90.00
_cell.angle_beta   90.00
_cell.angle_gamma   90.00
#
_symmetry.space_group_name_H-M   'P 1'
#
loop_
_entity.id
_entity.type
_entity.pdbx_description
1 polymer ?
#
loop_
_entity_poly.entity_id
_entity_poly.type
_entity_poly.pdbx_seq_one_letter_code
_entity_poly.pdbx_strand_id
1 'polypeptide(L)'
;MTIVRILFLSFLGSAVLTGCKNKPSSTVSTKEKPQFTVYNFEELEPLLNRDDNAIHIVNFWATWCKPCIEELPVFQEIHETDKNIEVLLVSLDFPDKVDEQLKPFIRK
;
A
#
# COMPACT_ATOMS: atom_id res chain seq x y z
N MET A 1 -25.39 53.47 18.34
CA MET A 1 -24.35 53.10 19.34
C MET A 1 -23.39 52.16 18.64
N THR A 2 -22.62 52.74 17.73
CA THR A 2 -22.11 52.07 16.52
C THR A 2 -20.60 52.33 16.35
N ILE A 3 -19.92 52.82 17.39
CA ILE A 3 -18.62 53.50 17.24
C ILE A 3 -17.46 52.74 17.92
N VAL A 4 -17.72 51.84 18.87
CA VAL A 4 -16.62 51.20 19.66
C VAL A 4 -16.06 49.92 19.03
N ARG A 5 -16.75 49.28 18.09
CA ARG A 5 -16.19 48.12 17.36
C ARG A 5 -15.39 48.48 16.11
N ILE A 6 -15.37 49.77 15.73
CA ILE A 6 -14.64 50.30 14.57
C ILE A 6 -13.15 50.53 14.87
N LEU A 7 -12.74 50.54 16.15
CA LEU A 7 -11.33 50.69 16.53
C LEU A 7 -10.52 49.39 16.52
N PHE A 8 -11.15 48.24 16.29
CA PHE A 8 -10.47 46.95 16.12
C PHE A 8 -10.25 46.58 14.63
N LEU A 9 -10.29 47.60 13.77
CA LEU A 9 -10.16 47.49 12.31
C LEU A 9 -8.82 48.00 11.77
N SER A 10 -7.79 48.19 12.60
CA SER A 10 -6.61 48.94 12.15
C SER A 10 -5.27 48.46 12.67
N PHE A 11 -4.96 47.15 12.67
CA PHE A 11 -3.53 46.79 12.78
C PHE A 11 -2.95 45.58 12.04
N LEU A 12 -3.66 44.75 11.26
CA LEU A 12 -2.95 43.81 10.37
C LEU A 12 -3.62 43.67 9.01
N GLY A 13 -3.54 44.77 8.25
CA GLY A 13 -3.54 44.71 6.80
C GLY A 13 -2.16 44.31 6.31
N SER A 14 -2.04 43.11 5.73
CA SER A 14 -1.14 42.76 4.62
C SER A 14 -1.40 41.30 4.29
N ALA A 15 -2.24 41.03 3.30
CA ALA A 15 -1.83 40.92 1.91
C ALA A 15 -1.54 39.45 1.53
N VAL A 16 -1.91 39.17 0.28
CA VAL A 16 -1.40 38.08 -0.56
C VAL A 16 -2.21 36.78 -0.57
N LEU A 17 -3.13 36.77 -1.54
CA LEU A 17 -3.50 35.63 -2.37
C LEU A 17 -2.24 34.87 -2.83
N THR A 18 -2.03 33.63 -2.40
CA THR A 18 -1.17 32.68 -3.13
C THR A 18 -1.67 31.25 -2.96
N GLY A 19 -2.27 30.74 -4.04
CA GLY A 19 -2.09 29.38 -4.56
C GLY A 19 -2.25 28.18 -3.62
N CYS A 20 -3.30 27.40 -3.87
CA CYS A 20 -3.28 25.97 -3.56
C CYS A 20 -2.08 25.33 -4.31
N LYS A 21 -1.00 25.06 -3.59
CA LYS A 21 0.02 24.12 -4.05
C LYS A 21 -0.61 22.73 -4.00
N ASN A 22 -1.09 22.25 -5.14
CA ASN A 22 -1.26 20.83 -5.37
C ASN A 22 0.13 20.21 -5.21
N LYS A 23 0.40 19.58 -4.06
CA LYS A 23 1.55 18.66 -3.98
C LYS A 23 1.19 17.48 -4.87
N PRO A 24 1.92 17.22 -5.97
CA PRO A 24 1.91 15.87 -6.50
C PRO A 24 2.42 14.99 -5.37
N SER A 25 1.55 14.10 -4.87
CA SER A 25 1.97 12.97 -4.07
C SER A 25 2.79 12.09 -4.98
N SER A 26 4.06 12.44 -5.13
CA SER A 26 5.10 11.46 -5.40
C SER A 26 5.07 10.53 -4.19
N THR A 27 4.23 9.49 -4.26
CA THR A 27 4.39 8.35 -3.37
C THR A 27 5.65 7.65 -3.85
N VAL A 28 6.77 8.18 -3.34
CA VAL A 28 8.05 7.52 -3.26
C VAL A 28 7.79 6.09 -2.84
N SER A 29 8.16 5.13 -3.68
CA SER A 29 8.31 3.74 -3.31
C SER A 29 9.41 3.68 -2.25
N THR A 30 9.04 3.93 -1.00
CA THR A 30 9.84 3.57 0.15
C THR A 30 9.82 2.05 0.17
N LYS A 31 10.97 1.42 -0.11
CA LYS A 31 11.26 0.03 0.27
C LYS A 31 11.13 -0.09 1.79
N GLU A 32 9.90 -0.08 2.28
CA GLU A 32 9.60 -0.43 3.65
C GLU A 32 9.88 -1.93 3.77
N LYS A 33 10.66 -2.31 4.79
CA LYS A 33 11.03 -3.71 5.01
C LYS A 33 9.73 -4.50 5.16
N PRO A 34 9.46 -5.51 4.34
CA PRO A 34 8.19 -6.23 4.40
C PRO A 34 8.00 -6.80 5.80
N GLN A 35 6.89 -6.41 6.45
CA GLN A 35 6.46 -7.01 7.70
C GLN A 35 5.72 -8.30 7.37
N PHE A 36 6.14 -9.41 7.98
CA PHE A 36 5.56 -10.72 7.77
C PHE A 36 4.66 -11.05 8.96
N THR A 37 3.36 -11.15 8.71
CA THR A 37 2.36 -11.58 9.68
C THR A 37 1.84 -12.94 9.25
N VAL A 38 1.72 -13.86 10.20
CA VAL A 38 1.09 -15.17 9.97
C VAL A 38 -0.41 -14.99 10.17
N TYR A 39 -1.19 -15.34 9.15
CA TYR A 39 -2.65 -15.22 9.17
C TYR A 39 -3.28 -16.60 9.32
N ASN A 40 -4.33 -16.71 10.13
CA ASN A 40 -5.29 -17.80 10.02
C ASN A 40 -6.35 -17.48 8.94
N PHE A 41 -7.30 -18.38 8.74
CA PHE A 41 -8.32 -18.20 7.70
C PHE A 41 -9.24 -17.02 8.00
N GLU A 42 -9.68 -16.88 9.24
CA GLU A 42 -10.60 -15.82 9.69
C GLU A 42 -9.99 -14.42 9.54
N GLU A 43 -8.68 -14.29 9.72
CA GLU A 43 -7.95 -13.05 9.51
C GLU A 43 -7.66 -12.78 8.03
N LEU A 44 -7.54 -13.83 7.20
CA LEU A 44 -7.28 -13.73 5.78
C LEU A 44 -8.56 -13.48 4.95
N GLU A 45 -9.69 -14.04 5.37
CA GLU A 45 -10.99 -13.98 4.65
C GLU A 45 -11.39 -12.55 4.22
N PRO A 46 -11.26 -11.51 5.07
CA PRO A 46 -11.59 -10.13 4.67
C PRO A 46 -10.69 -9.59 3.54
N LEU A 47 -9.46 -10.12 3.41
CA LEU A 47 -8.53 -9.73 2.34
C LEU A 47 -8.84 -10.42 1.02
N LEU A 48 -9.54 -11.56 1.06
CA LEU A 48 -9.98 -12.32 -0.11
C LEU A 48 -11.32 -11.81 -0.66
N ASN A 49 -12.22 -11.41 0.24
CA ASN A 49 -13.58 -10.98 -0.07
C ASN A 49 -13.73 -9.45 -0.05
N ARG A 50 -12.89 -8.75 -0.80
CA ARG A 50 -12.95 -7.28 -0.90
C ARG A 50 -14.08 -6.85 -1.82
N ASP A 51 -14.81 -5.81 -1.39
CA ASP A 51 -15.88 -5.18 -2.16
C ASP A 51 -15.40 -3.82 -2.68
N ASP A 52 -14.64 -3.86 -3.76
CA ASP A 52 -14.19 -2.68 -4.49
C ASP A 52 -14.24 -2.96 -6.02
N ASN A 53 -13.83 -1.99 -6.83
CA ASN A 53 -13.91 -2.08 -8.29
C ASN A 53 -12.66 -2.72 -8.94
N ALA A 54 -11.65 -3.11 -8.16
CA ALA A 54 -10.42 -3.68 -8.67
C ALA A 54 -10.55 -5.18 -8.91
N ILE A 55 -9.82 -5.68 -9.91
CA ILE A 55 -9.72 -7.12 -10.18
C ILE A 55 -8.65 -7.69 -9.26
N HIS A 56 -9.06 -8.64 -8.43
CA HIS A 56 -8.18 -9.28 -7.45
C HIS A 56 -7.69 -10.64 -7.96
N ILE A 57 -6.37 -10.78 -8.09
CA ILE A 57 -5.72 -12.06 -8.37
C ILE A 57 -5.05 -12.54 -7.09
N VAL A 58 -5.51 -13.67 -6.57
CA VAL A 58 -4.93 -14.28 -5.37
C VAL A 58 -4.11 -15.49 -5.81
N ASN A 59 -2.81 -15.49 -5.50
CA ASN A 59 -1.91 -16.60 -5.77
C ASN A 59 -1.34 -17.13 -4.46
N PHE A 60 -1.54 -18.43 -4.23
CA PHE A 60 -0.97 -19.15 -3.10
C PHE A 60 0.30 -19.85 -3.56
N TRP A 61 1.44 -19.51 -2.95
CA TRP A 61 2.75 -20.01 -3.34
C TRP A 61 3.59 -20.37 -2.12
N ALA A 62 4.75 -20.98 -2.33
CA ALA A 62 5.71 -21.24 -1.25
C ALA A 62 7.14 -21.29 -1.79
N THR A 63 8.13 -21.06 -0.92
CA THR A 63 9.56 -21.08 -1.31
C THR A 63 10.05 -22.44 -1.81
N TRP A 64 9.34 -23.53 -1.49
CA TRP A 64 9.61 -24.89 -1.94
C TRP A 64 8.80 -25.30 -3.19
N CYS A 65 7.85 -24.46 -3.64
CA CYS A 65 7.09 -24.71 -4.86
C CYS A 65 7.81 -24.09 -6.07
N LYS A 66 8.67 -24.87 -6.71
CA LYS A 66 9.42 -24.44 -7.90
C LYS A 66 8.54 -23.84 -9.03
N PRO A 67 7.49 -24.51 -9.53
CA PRO A 67 6.67 -23.93 -10.61
C PRO A 67 5.97 -22.64 -10.17
N CYS A 68 5.51 -22.56 -8.92
CA CYS A 68 4.89 -21.33 -8.39
C CYS A 68 5.87 -20.14 -8.43
N ILE A 69 7.14 -20.36 -8.08
CA ILE A 69 8.18 -19.32 -8.08
C ILE A 69 8.48 -18.83 -9.50
N GLU A 70 8.52 -19.75 -10.46
CA GLU A 70 8.76 -19.42 -11.88
C GLU A 70 7.62 -18.55 -12.46
N GLU A 71 6.42 -18.61 -11.88
CA GLU A 71 5.25 -17.81 -12.27
C GLU A 71 5.19 -16.43 -11.60
N LEU A 72 5.86 -16.21 -10.46
CA LEU A 72 5.80 -14.93 -9.72
C LEU A 72 6.14 -13.69 -10.57
N PRO A 73 7.14 -13.71 -11.47
CA PRO A 73 7.46 -12.54 -12.30
C PRO A 73 6.30 -12.12 -13.21
N VAL A 74 5.48 -13.07 -13.67
CA VAL A 74 4.32 -12.79 -14.54
C VAL A 74 3.26 -12.01 -13.76
N PHE A 75 3.02 -12.40 -12.51
CA PHE A 75 2.08 -11.70 -11.64
C PHE A 75 2.53 -10.26 -11.31
N GLN A 76 3.85 -10.06 -11.14
CA GLN A 76 4.41 -8.72 -10.97
C GLN A 76 4.21 -7.87 -12.23
N GLU A 77 4.49 -8.42 -13.41
CA GLU A 77 4.28 -7.74 -14.69
C GLU A 77 2.81 -7.34 -14.92
N ILE A 78 1.86 -8.21 -14.56
CA ILE A 78 0.42 -7.92 -14.66
C ILE A 78 0.05 -6.71 -13.81
N HIS A 79 0.51 -6.65 -12.55
CA HIS A 79 0.26 -5.51 -11.66
C HIS A 79 0.96 -4.21 -12.13
N GLU A 80 2.10 -4.35 -12.81
CA GLU A 80 2.79 -3.20 -13.41
C GLU A 80 2.04 -2.64 -14.62
N THR A 81 1.42 -3.53 -15.42
CA THR A 81 0.73 -3.21 -16.68
C THR A 81 -0.66 -2.61 -16.46
N ASP A 82 -1.42 -3.11 -15.48
CA ASP A 82 -2.76 -2.61 -15.17
C ASP A 82 -2.91 -2.28 -13.68
N LYS A 83 -3.15 -0.99 -13.39
CA LYS A 83 -3.34 -0.50 -12.02
C LYS A 83 -4.70 -0.83 -11.43
N ASN A 84 -5.65 -1.29 -12.24
CA ASN A 84 -6.92 -1.83 -11.77
C ASN A 84 -6.81 -3.31 -11.34
N ILE A 85 -5.65 -3.96 -11.55
CA ILE A 85 -5.40 -5.33 -11.09
C ILE A 85 -4.54 -5.29 -9.82
N GLU A 86 -5.09 -5.82 -8.74
CA GLU A 86 -4.37 -6.05 -7.49
C GLU A 86 -3.99 -7.53 -7.37
N VAL A 87 -2.71 -7.78 -7.09
CA VAL A 87 -2.22 -9.14 -6.90
C VAL A 87 -1.86 -9.37 -5.44
N LEU A 88 -2.48 -10.37 -4.84
CA LEU A 88 -2.22 -10.83 -3.48
C LEU A 88 -1.43 -12.14 -3.53
N LEU A 89 -0.16 -12.08 -3.14
CA LEU A 89 0.73 -13.25 -3.05
C LEU A 89 0.73 -13.80 -1.61
N VAL A 90 0.03 -14.91 -1.39
CA VAL A 90 -0.07 -15.57 -0.08
C VAL A 90 0.97 -16.68 0.02
N SER A 91 1.93 -16.53 0.94
CA SER A 91 2.91 -17.58 1.23
C SER A 91 2.29 -18.68 2.08
N LEU A 92 2.48 -19.94 1.66
CA LEU A 92 2.15 -21.17 2.37
C LEU A 92 3.39 -21.78 3.05
N ASP A 93 4.45 -21.00 3.23
CA ASP A 93 5.60 -21.44 4.01
C ASP A 93 5.22 -21.60 5.48
N PHE A 94 5.85 -22.56 6.15
CA PHE A 94 5.55 -22.81 7.55
C PHE A 94 5.98 -21.62 8.44
N PRO A 95 5.22 -21.29 9.50
CA PRO A 95 5.54 -20.17 10.39
C PRO A 95 6.95 -20.20 10.98
N ASP A 96 7.47 -21.39 11.30
CA ASP A 96 8.82 -21.58 11.83
C ASP A 96 9.93 -21.42 10.77
N LYS A 97 9.56 -21.37 9.48
CA LYS A 97 10.49 -21.20 8.34
C LYS A 97 10.51 -19.79 7.76
N VAL A 98 9.74 -18.87 8.33
CA VAL A 98 9.68 -17.47 7.88
C VAL A 98 11.06 -16.80 7.93
N ASP A 99 11.80 -16.94 9.03
CA ASP A 99 13.11 -16.31 9.20
C ASP A 99 14.24 -17.01 8.43
N GLU A 100 14.18 -18.33 8.31
CA GLU A 100 15.24 -19.15 7.72
C GLU A 100 15.13 -19.28 6.20
N GLN A 101 13.91 -19.23 5.64
CA GLN A 101 13.66 -19.51 4.22
C GLN A 101 12.98 -18.33 3.51
N LEU A 102 11.83 -17.89 4.01
CA LEU A 102 11.01 -16.88 3.32
C LEU A 102 11.69 -15.50 3.26
N LYS A 103 12.14 -14.96 4.40
CA LYS A 103 12.81 -13.65 4.45
C LYS A 103 14.09 -13.61 3.62
N PRO A 104 14.96 -14.63 3.62
CA PRO A 104 16.10 -14.70 2.70
C PRO A 104 15.68 -14.74 1.23
N PHE A 105 14.64 -15.50 0.90
CA PHE A 105 14.15 -15.64 -0.48
C PHE A 105 13.67 -14.30 -1.05
N ILE A 106 12.83 -13.56 -0.31
CA ILE A 106 12.23 -12.30 -0.78
C ILE A 106 13.24 -11.14 -0.87
N ARG A 107 14.28 -11.15 -0.03
CA ARG A 107 15.29 -10.09 -0.02
C ARG A 107 16.37 -10.25 -1.09
N LYS A 108 16.45 -11.43 -1.71
CA LYS A 108 17.44 -11.75 -2.73
C LYS A 108 17.10 -11.00 -4.03
#